data_AF-A0A328D9W8-F1
#
_entry.id   AF-A0A328D9W8-F1
#
_cell.length_a   1.000
_cell.length_b   1.000
_cell.length_c   1.000
_cell.angle_alpha   90.00
_cell.angle_beta   90.00
_cell.angle_gamma   90.00
#
_symmetry.space_group_name_H-M   'P 1'
#
loop_
_entity.id
_entity.type
_entity.pdbx_description
1 polymer ?
#
loop_
_entity_poly.entity_id
_entity_poly.type
_entity_poly.pdbx_seq_one_letter_code
_entity_poly.pdbx_strand_id
1 'polypeptide(L)'
;MSAEPVSDLRKNPKTDFTNLRLPGECVFPQVETQEMGDKKKAGALFVKLVSTAGTGFFYVVKKTKRLQTSQTKLEFRKYDPRVNSHVLFKEEKMK
;
A
#
# COMPACT_ATOMS: atom_id res chain seq x y z
N MET A 1 -23.36 -44.21 -63.53
CA MET A 1 -22.26 -44.22 -62.54
C MET A 1 -21.10 -43.46 -63.13
N SER A 2 -20.84 -42.24 -62.66
CA SER A 2 -19.53 -41.58 -62.77
C SER A 2 -19.65 -40.25 -62.04
N ALA A 3 -19.33 -40.28 -60.76
CA ALA A 3 -19.25 -39.10 -59.91
C ALA A 3 -18.12 -38.19 -60.39
N GLU A 4 -18.37 -36.87 -60.42
CA GLU A 4 -17.31 -35.89 -60.57
C GLU A 4 -16.71 -35.57 -59.18
N PRO A 5 -15.37 -35.58 -59.02
CA PRO A 5 -14.75 -35.24 -57.75
C PRO A 5 -14.67 -33.72 -57.57
N VAL A 6 -15.28 -33.26 -56.47
CA VAL A 6 -15.17 -31.90 -55.93
C VAL A 6 -13.69 -31.55 -55.71
N SER A 7 -13.20 -30.51 -56.41
CA SER A 7 -11.87 -29.94 -56.22
C SER A 7 -11.84 -29.08 -54.95
N ASP A 8 -11.39 -29.64 -53.83
CA ASP A 8 -11.21 -28.90 -52.58
C ASP A 8 -9.70 -28.65 -52.34
N LEU A 9 -9.16 -27.64 -53.03
CA LEU A 9 -7.78 -27.17 -52.89
C LEU A 9 -7.62 -26.31 -51.63
N ARG A 10 -7.67 -26.95 -50.45
CA ARG A 10 -7.13 -26.38 -49.21
C ARG A 10 -5.64 -26.68 -49.11
N LYS A 11 -4.83 -25.86 -49.79
CA LYS A 11 -3.38 -25.76 -49.53
C LYS A 11 -3.05 -24.29 -49.29
N ASN A 12 -3.16 -23.90 -48.03
CA ASN A 12 -2.51 -22.69 -47.54
C ASN A 12 -1.00 -22.87 -47.71
N PRO A 13 -0.31 -22.08 -48.55
CA PRO A 13 1.13 -22.02 -48.46
C PRO A 13 1.45 -21.33 -47.13
N LYS A 14 1.98 -22.08 -46.17
CA LYS A 14 2.79 -21.50 -45.11
C LYS A 14 4.03 -20.93 -45.80
N THR A 15 3.92 -19.70 -46.28
CA THR A 15 5.09 -18.89 -46.57
C THR A 15 5.60 -18.39 -45.23
N ASP A 16 6.73 -18.94 -44.83
CA ASP A 16 7.43 -18.64 -43.60
C ASP A 16 7.80 -17.15 -43.58
N PHE A 17 7.05 -16.36 -42.78
CA PHE A 17 7.31 -14.94 -42.51
C PHE A 17 8.51 -14.72 -41.58
N THR A 18 9.47 -15.66 -41.57
CA THR A 18 10.71 -15.50 -40.81
C THR A 18 11.75 -14.78 -41.66
N ASN A 19 11.95 -13.50 -41.30
CA ASN A 19 13.17 -12.70 -41.41
C ASN A 19 13.00 -11.38 -42.18
N LEU A 20 12.29 -10.44 -41.56
CA LEU A 20 12.66 -9.04 -41.66
C LEU A 20 13.07 -8.56 -40.26
N ARG A 21 14.38 -8.57 -40.06
CA ARG A 21 15.10 -7.95 -38.93
C ARG A 21 14.93 -6.45 -39.04
N LEU A 22 14.13 -5.85 -38.16
CA LEU A 22 14.02 -4.39 -38.02
C LEU A 22 15.26 -3.88 -37.26
N PRO A 23 16.13 -3.03 -37.85
CA PRO A 23 17.17 -2.34 -37.10
C PRO A 23 16.55 -1.11 -36.43
N GLY A 24 16.26 -1.22 -35.13
CA GLY A 24 15.72 -0.08 -34.40
C GLY A 24 15.09 -0.38 -33.05
N GLU A 25 15.49 -1.44 -32.36
CA GLU A 25 15.17 -1.53 -30.94
C GLU A 25 15.99 -0.46 -30.21
N CYS A 26 15.32 0.65 -29.90
CA CYS A 26 15.71 1.50 -28.78
C CYS A 26 15.77 0.60 -27.55
N VAL A 27 16.98 0.13 -27.20
CA VAL A 27 17.22 -0.59 -25.96
C VAL A 27 16.98 0.41 -24.83
N PHE A 28 15.78 0.39 -24.26
CA PHE A 28 15.52 1.10 -23.02
C PHE A 28 16.43 0.50 -21.95
N PRO A 29 17.26 1.31 -21.27
CA PRO A 29 18.09 0.79 -20.19
C PRO A 29 17.15 0.20 -19.14
N GLN A 30 17.30 -1.10 -18.89
CA GLN A 30 16.60 -1.80 -17.83
C GLN A 30 17.12 -1.21 -16.51
N VAL A 31 16.42 -0.21 -15.99
CA VAL A 31 16.73 0.38 -14.69
C VAL A 31 16.53 -0.74 -13.68
N GLU A 32 17.63 -1.22 -13.12
CA GLU A 32 17.60 -2.25 -12.07
C GLU A 32 16.71 -1.72 -10.94
N THR A 33 15.51 -2.30 -10.83
CA THR A 33 14.64 -2.06 -9.69
C THR A 33 15.34 -2.66 -8.49
N GLN A 34 16.03 -1.83 -7.71
CA GLN A 34 16.65 -2.23 -6.46
C GLN A 34 15.56 -2.86 -5.59
N GLU A 35 15.63 -4.19 -5.44
CA GLU A 35 14.79 -5.00 -4.56
C GLU A 35 14.97 -4.47 -3.12
N MET A 36 14.06 -3.61 -2.68
CA MET A 36 14.04 -3.14 -1.29
C MET A 36 13.61 -4.30 -0.40
N GLY A 37 14.60 -5.01 0.15
CA GLY A 37 14.41 -6.17 1.02
C GLY A 37 13.40 -5.95 2.13
N ASP A 38 12.74 -7.04 2.53
CA ASP A 38 11.65 -7.10 3.50
C ASP A 38 12.01 -6.40 4.83
N LYS A 39 11.74 -5.10 4.86
CA LYS A 39 11.86 -4.28 6.06
C LYS A 39 10.73 -4.69 6.99
N LYS A 40 11.05 -5.44 8.04
CA LYS A 40 10.13 -5.75 9.15
C LYS A 40 9.47 -4.46 9.62
N LYS A 41 8.19 -4.28 9.25
CA LYS A 41 7.41 -3.09 9.63
C LYS A 41 7.30 -3.09 11.16
N ALA A 42 7.97 -2.13 11.79
CA ALA A 42 7.86 -1.94 13.23
C ALA A 42 6.39 -1.75 13.59
N GLY A 43 5.91 -2.51 14.58
CA GLY A 43 4.53 -2.46 15.02
C GLY A 43 4.10 -1.04 15.41
N ALA A 44 2.91 -0.64 14.98
CA ALA A 44 2.34 0.63 15.38
C ALA A 44 2.01 0.59 16.88
N LEU A 45 2.63 1.48 17.66
CA LEU A 45 2.27 1.64 19.08
C LEU A 45 1.05 2.54 19.19
N PHE A 46 0.01 2.06 19.85
CA PHE A 46 -1.19 2.82 20.17
C PHE A 46 -1.16 3.23 21.65
N VAL A 47 -1.66 4.43 21.93
CA VAL A 47 -1.83 4.95 23.29
C VAL A 47 -3.23 5.49 23.48
N LYS A 48 -3.69 5.47 24.74
CA LYS A 48 -4.94 6.11 25.15
C LYS A 48 -4.62 7.53 25.59
N LEU A 49 -5.43 8.48 25.15
CA LEU A 49 -5.48 9.83 25.72
C LEU A 49 -6.76 9.91 26.54
N VAL A 50 -6.65 10.02 27.86
CA VAL A 50 -7.79 10.06 28.79
C VAL A 50 -8.06 11.50 29.22
N SER A 51 -9.32 11.91 29.18
CA SER A 51 -9.77 13.24 29.59
C SER A 51 -9.51 13.47 31.08
N THR A 52 -8.95 14.62 31.46
CA THR A 52 -8.78 14.98 32.89
C THR A 52 -10.08 15.44 33.56
N ALA A 53 -11.16 15.62 32.78
CA ALA A 53 -12.46 16.07 33.29
C ALA A 53 -13.27 14.96 34.01
N GLY A 54 -12.74 13.73 34.11
CA GLY A 54 -13.40 12.64 34.83
C GLY A 54 -14.61 12.02 34.14
N THR A 55 -14.83 12.33 32.86
CA THR A 55 -15.96 11.81 32.05
C THR A 55 -15.74 10.40 31.52
N GLY A 56 -14.51 9.89 31.61
CA GLY A 56 -14.12 8.58 31.07
C GLY A 56 -14.02 8.53 29.55
N PHE A 57 -14.07 9.68 28.86
CA PHE A 57 -13.87 9.73 27.42
C PHE A 57 -12.39 9.61 27.06
N PHE A 58 -12.07 8.81 26.04
CA PHE A 58 -10.70 8.61 25.60
C PHE A 58 -10.58 8.55 24.08
N TYR A 59 -9.43 9.03 23.59
CA TYR A 59 -9.01 8.84 22.21
C TYR A 59 -7.95 7.75 22.11
N VAL A 60 -8.01 6.97 21.05
CA VAL A 60 -6.92 6.07 20.67
C VAL A 60 -6.09 6.75 19.60
N VAL A 61 -4.80 6.93 19.88
CA VAL A 61 -3.88 7.59 18.95
C VAL A 61 -2.70 6.69 18.68
N LYS A 62 -2.28 6.62 17.41
CA LYS A 62 -1.03 5.98 17.01
C LYS A 62 0.14 6.89 17.35
N LYS A 63 1.06 6.45 18.21
CA LYS A 63 2.32 7.15 18.45
C LYS A 63 3.28 6.91 17.28
N THR A 64 3.70 7.98 16.63
CA THR A 64 4.77 7.97 15.63
C THR A 64 6.13 7.73 16.28
N LYS A 65 7.07 7.08 15.59
CA LYS A 65 8.42 6.75 16.11
C LYS A 65 9.15 7.95 16.74
N ARG A 66 9.01 9.15 16.16
CA ARG A 66 9.55 10.40 16.74
C ARG A 66 9.00 10.70 18.13
N LEU A 67 7.69 10.53 18.34
CA LEU A 67 7.01 10.76 19.61
C LEU A 67 7.24 9.64 20.64
N GLN A 68 7.72 8.48 20.21
CA GLN A 68 8.10 7.38 21.10
C GLN A 68 9.46 7.63 21.75
N THR A 69 10.40 8.25 21.02
CA THR A 69 11.75 8.56 21.52
C THR A 69 11.75 9.71 22.53
N SER A 70 10.81 10.65 22.41
CA SER A 70 10.59 11.67 23.43
C SER A 70 9.83 11.08 24.62
N GLN A 71 10.54 10.77 25.70
CA GLN A 71 10.03 10.25 26.99
C GLN A 71 9.09 11.22 27.73
N THR A 72 8.81 12.39 27.16
CA THR A 72 7.91 13.39 27.73
C THR A 72 6.46 12.95 27.58
N LYS A 73 5.72 12.93 28.69
CA LYS A 73 4.27 12.64 28.72
C LYS A 73 3.54 13.65 27.84
N LEU A 74 2.74 13.16 26.89
CA LEU A 74 1.98 14.01 26.00
C LEU A 74 0.73 14.54 26.71
N GLU A 75 0.61 15.86 26.75
CA GLU A 75 -0.60 16.55 27.20
C GLU A 75 -1.19 17.33 26.03
N PHE A 76 -2.44 17.05 25.69
CA PHE A 76 -3.13 17.70 24.58
C PHE A 76 -4.45 18.31 25.03
N ARG A 77 -4.76 19.50 24.52
CA ARG A 77 -6.12 20.04 24.62
C ARG A 77 -6.96 19.49 23.47
N LYS A 78 -7.95 18.66 23.79
CA LYS A 78 -8.90 18.09 22.83
C LYS A 78 -10.32 18.30 23.32
N TYR A 79 -11.26 18.19 22.40
CA TYR A 79 -12.68 18.29 22.71
C TYR A 79 -13.15 17.05 23.46
N ASP A 80 -13.94 17.23 24.51
CA ASP A 80 -14.68 16.15 25.15
C ASP A 80 -16.17 16.31 24.84
N PRO A 81 -16.80 15.38 24.10
CA PRO A 81 -18.21 15.46 23.74
C PRO A 81 -19.17 15.31 24.92
N ARG A 82 -18.68 14.93 26.11
CA ARG A 82 -19.51 14.86 27.32
C ARG A 82 -19.57 16.19 28.09
N VAL A 83 -18.49 16.96 28.07
CA VAL A 83 -18.40 18.29 28.71
C VAL A 83 -18.70 19.41 27.71
N ASN A 84 -18.74 19.09 26.41
CA ASN A 84 -18.86 20.04 25.32
C ASN A 84 -17.77 21.12 25.32
N SER A 85 -16.58 20.83 25.87
CA SER A 85 -15.48 21.77 25.99
C SER A 85 -14.13 21.13 25.68
N HIS A 86 -13.12 21.96 25.42
CA HIS A 86 -11.76 21.49 25.24
C HIS A 86 -11.06 21.36 26.59
N VAL A 87 -10.72 20.12 26.93
CA VAL A 87 -10.07 19.77 28.19
C VAL A 87 -8.69 19.20 27.93
N LEU A 88 -7.85 19.18 28.97
CA LEU A 88 -6.56 18.52 28.91
C LEU A 88 -6.75 17.00 28.89
N PHE A 89 -6.00 16.32 28.04
CA PHE A 89 -5.95 14.87 27.94
C PHE A 89 -4.55 14.41 28.31
N LYS A 90 -4.48 13.40 29.19
CA LYS A 90 -3.24 12.75 29.62
C LYS A 90 -3.08 11.41 28.93
N GLU A 91 -1.84 11.04 28.62
CA GLU A 91 -1.56 9.73 28.06
C GLU A 91 -1.60 8.61 29.10
N GLU A 92 -2.22 7.49 28.72
CA GLU A 92 -2.18 6.24 29.45
C GLU A 92 -1.68 5.13 28.52
N LYS A 93 -0.74 4.32 29.02
CA LYS A 93 -0.14 3.25 28.25
C LYS A 93 -1.12 2.08 28.17
N MET A 94 -1.43 1.65 26.94
CA MET A 94 -2.11 0.37 26.74
C MET A 94 -1.12 -0.76 27.08
N LYS A 95 -1.56 -1.73 27.89
CA LYS A 95 -0.82 -2.97 28.14
C LYS A 95 -1.03 -3.94 26.98
#